data_AF-A0A355M370-F1
#
_entry.id   AF-A0A355M370-F1
#
_cell.length_a   1.000
_cell.length_b   1.000
_cell.length_c   1.000
_cell.angle_alpha   90.00
_cell.angle_beta   90.00
_cell.angle_gamma   90.00
#
_symmetry.space_group_name_H-M   'P 1'
#
loop_
_entity.id
_entity.type
_entity.pdbx_description
1 polymer ?
#
loop_
_entity_poly.entity_id
_entity_poly.type
_entity_poly.pdbx_seq_one_letter_code
_entity_poly.pdbx_strand_id
1 'polypeptide(L)'
;MPLKDCSFIRINPDDILRPALPIKIINPHTGKSFISYGIIDTGADECAIPADIAFILGHKLEEGNKKEISTGNCITAAYSHTTKFEVYHPDTLNLALTINDTPIDF
;
A
#
# COMPACT_ATOMS: atom_id res chain seq x y z
N MET A 1 -6.41 -15.56 3.92
CA MET A 1 -6.50 -14.25 4.60
C MET A 1 -6.77 -14.47 6.08
N PRO A 2 -5.90 -13.99 7.00
CA PRO A 2 -6.07 -14.20 8.45
C PRO A 2 -7.08 -13.24 9.11
N LEU A 3 -7.40 -12.14 8.42
CA LEU A 3 -8.40 -11.15 8.87
C LEU A 3 -9.79 -11.61 8.43
N LYS A 4 -10.73 -11.68 9.38
CA LYS A 4 -12.13 -12.05 9.19
C LYS A 4 -13.00 -11.20 10.12
N ASP A 5 -14.19 -10.85 9.64
CA ASP A 5 -15.22 -10.16 10.43
C ASP A 5 -14.71 -8.89 11.15
N CYS A 6 -13.83 -8.13 10.49
CA CYS A 6 -13.25 -6.89 11.01
C CYS A 6 -14.12 -5.67 10.71
N SER A 7 -14.07 -4.66 11.59
CA SER A 7 -14.77 -3.40 11.38
C SER A 7 -14.22 -2.63 10.18
N PHE A 8 -15.10 -1.98 9.42
CA PHE A 8 -14.66 -0.93 8.50
C PHE A 8 -14.19 0.28 9.31
N ILE A 9 -13.25 1.04 8.77
CA ILE A 9 -12.61 2.16 9.48
C ILE A 9 -12.90 3.48 8.78
N ARG A 10 -12.93 4.56 9.57
CA ARG A 10 -12.85 5.95 9.09
C ARG A 10 -11.45 6.46 9.41
N ILE A 11 -10.76 6.99 8.42
CA ILE A 11 -9.40 7.52 8.61
C ILE A 11 -9.50 8.94 9.19
N ASN A 12 -10.36 9.78 8.62
CA ASN A 12 -10.69 11.11 9.15
C ASN A 12 -12.13 11.16 9.71
N PRO A 13 -12.46 12.13 10.58
CA PRO A 13 -13.81 12.25 11.16
C PRO A 13 -14.94 12.32 10.12
N ASP A 14 -14.68 13.00 9.00
CA ASP A 14 -15.65 13.24 7.92
C ASP A 14 -15.65 12.13 6.84
N ASP A 15 -14.76 11.13 6.96
CA ASP A 15 -14.69 10.04 6.00
C ASP A 15 -15.86 9.06 6.18
N ILE A 16 -16.24 8.42 5.07
CA ILE A 16 -17.11 7.24 5.10
C ILE A 16 -16.33 6.02 5.60
N LEU A 17 -17.04 5.06 6.19
CA LEU A 17 -16.47 3.77 6.57
C LEU A 17 -16.00 3.01 5.33
N ARG A 18 -14.72 2.63 5.29
CA ARG A 18 -14.13 1.85 4.18
C ARG A 18 -13.46 0.58 4.69
N PRO A 19 -13.38 -0.48 3.86
CA PRO A 19 -12.57 -1.64 4.15
C PRO A 19 -11.10 -1.26 3.98
N ALA A 20 -10.49 -0.73 5.03
CA ALA A 20 -9.09 -0.33 5.03
C ALA A 20 -8.34 -0.96 6.21
N LEU A 21 -7.06 -1.23 6.00
CA LEU A 21 -6.19 -1.89 6.97
C LEU A 21 -5.03 -0.95 7.34
N PRO A 22 -4.67 -0.84 8.62
CA PRO A 22 -3.41 -0.22 9.00
C PRO A 22 -2.26 -1.04 8.40
N ILE A 23 -1.33 -0.37 7.75
CA ILE A 23 -0.17 -0.99 7.10
C ILE A 23 1.09 -0.22 7.41
N LYS A 24 2.21 -0.93 7.40
CA LYS A 24 3.55 -0.35 7.35
C LYS A 24 4.20 -0.81 6.06
N ILE A 25 4.50 0.16 5.20
CA ILE A 25 5.14 0.01 3.91
C ILE A 25 6.63 0.14 4.14
N ILE A 26 7.44 -0.81 3.67
CA ILE A 26 8.86 -0.92 4.01
C ILE A 26 9.64 -1.16 2.72
N ASN A 27 10.69 -0.39 2.50
CA ASN A 27 11.70 -0.73 1.50
C ASN A 27 12.66 -1.76 2.11
N PRO A 28 12.69 -3.02 1.64
CA PRO A 28 13.51 -4.07 2.24
C PRO A 28 15.02 -3.81 2.06
N HIS A 29 15.42 -3.00 1.08
CA HIS A 29 16.83 -2.70 0.81
C HIS A 29 17.40 -1.59 1.69
N THR A 30 16.55 -0.65 2.14
CA THR A 30 17.00 0.50 2.97
C THR A 30 16.53 0.41 4.41
N GLY A 31 15.53 -0.43 4.70
CA GLY A 31 14.85 -0.51 6.00
C GLY A 31 13.97 0.70 6.31
N LYS A 32 13.90 1.70 5.43
CA LYS A 32 13.00 2.85 5.59
C LYS A 32 11.55 2.39 5.46
N SER A 33 10.68 3.03 6.23
CA SER A 33 9.27 2.65 6.28
C SER A 33 8.33 3.85 6.44
N PHE A 34 7.10 3.66 5.99
CA PHE A 34 6.01 4.63 6.13
C PHE A 34 4.76 3.91 6.63
N ILE A 35 4.07 4.48 7.62
CA ILE A 35 2.83 3.93 8.17
C ILE A 35 1.65 4.64 7.51
N SER A 36 0.67 3.87 7.05
CA SER A 36 -0.52 4.40 6.40
C SER A 36 -1.71 3.44 6.57
N TYR A 37 -2.82 3.75 5.92
CA TYR A 37 -3.95 2.86 5.75
C TYR A 37 -4.08 2.48 4.27
N GLY A 38 -4.15 1.18 3.99
CA GLY A 38 -4.39 0.65 2.65
C GLY A 38 -5.85 0.26 2.47
N ILE A 39 -6.48 0.67 1.36
CA ILE A 39 -7.84 0.26 1.01
C ILE A 39 -7.79 -1.15 0.41
N ILE A 40 -8.71 -2.01 0.83
CA ILE A 40 -8.96 -3.30 0.18
C ILE A 40 -9.86 -3.03 -1.02
N ASP A 41 -9.28 -3.02 -2.22
CA ASP A 41 -10.00 -2.76 -3.47
C ASP A 41 -9.91 -3.98 -4.39
N THR A 42 -10.98 -4.76 -4.46
CA THR A 42 -11.07 -5.92 -5.36
C THR A 42 -11.34 -5.53 -6.81
N GLY A 43 -11.59 -4.25 -7.08
CA GLY A 43 -11.76 -3.73 -8.44
C GLY A 43 -10.44 -3.35 -9.11
N ALA A 44 -9.32 -3.39 -8.39
CA ALA A 44 -7.99 -3.14 -8.91
C ALA A 44 -7.25 -4.46 -9.21
N ASP A 45 -6.63 -4.55 -10.39
CA ASP A 45 -5.80 -5.70 -10.76
C ASP A 45 -4.45 -5.71 -10.04
N GLU A 46 -3.97 -4.52 -9.64
CA GLU A 46 -2.64 -4.31 -9.06
C GLU A 46 -2.72 -3.38 -7.83
N CYS A 47 -1.70 -3.47 -6.97
CA CYS A 47 -1.58 -2.60 -5.80
C CYS A 47 -0.71 -1.38 -6.14
N ALA A 48 -1.26 -0.19 -5.94
CA ALA A 48 -0.57 1.07 -6.17
C ALA A 48 -0.45 1.89 -4.89
N ILE A 49 0.66 2.62 -4.78
CA ILE A 49 0.98 3.57 -3.72
C ILE A 49 1.27 4.92 -4.39
N PRO A 50 0.91 6.05 -3.77
CA PRO A 50 1.34 7.37 -4.23
C PRO A 50 2.86 7.48 -4.46
N ALA A 51 3.25 8.04 -5.60
CA ALA A 51 4.64 8.20 -6.04
C ALA A 51 5.55 8.93 -5.03
N ASP A 52 4.99 9.88 -4.26
CA ASP A 52 5.72 10.64 -3.25
C ASP A 52 6.26 9.76 -2.11
N ILE A 53 5.56 8.67 -1.78
CA ILE A 53 5.99 7.70 -0.77
C ILE A 53 7.26 6.95 -1.21
N ALA A 54 7.50 6.77 -2.52
CA ALA A 54 8.72 6.14 -3.01
C ALA A 54 9.98 6.87 -2.50
N PHE A 55 9.96 8.21 -2.51
CA PHE A 55 11.07 9.04 -2.02
C PHE A 55 11.25 8.92 -0.50
N ILE A 56 10.15 8.86 0.25
CA ILE A 56 10.17 8.65 1.72
C ILE A 56 10.84 7.31 2.05
N LEU A 57 10.50 6.27 1.29
CA LEU A 57 11.06 4.92 1.41
C LEU A 57 12.49 4.81 0.86
N GLY A 58 13.03 5.88 0.27
CA GLY A 58 14.38 5.92 -0.29
C GLY A 58 14.53 5.18 -1.62
N HIS A 59 13.43 4.90 -2.31
CA HIS A 59 13.48 4.53 -3.73
C HIS A 59 13.83 5.76 -4.56
N LYS A 60 14.54 5.54 -5.66
CA LYS A 60 14.57 6.49 -6.76
C LYS A 60 13.48 6.03 -7.74
N LEU A 61 12.38 6.79 -7.81
CA LEU A 61 11.17 6.37 -8.50
C LEU A 61 11.45 5.80 -9.91
N GLU A 62 12.23 6.53 -10.72
CA GLU A 62 12.52 6.16 -12.11
C GLU A 62 13.49 4.97 -12.29
N GLU A 63 14.17 4.52 -11.22
CA GLU A 63 14.99 3.29 -11.26
C GLU A 63 14.13 2.01 -11.14
N GLY A 64 12.83 2.15 -10.88
CA GLY A 64 11.88 1.04 -10.85
C GLY A 64 11.53 0.54 -12.25
N ASN A 65 10.83 -0.59 -12.31
CA ASN A 65 10.34 -1.12 -13.58
C ASN A 65 9.18 -0.25 -14.08
N LYS A 66 9.43 0.55 -15.12
CA LYS A 66 8.42 1.42 -15.71
C LYS A 66 7.31 0.59 -16.36
N LYS A 67 6.07 0.99 -16.12
CA LYS A 67 4.89 0.45 -16.79
C LYS A 67 3.81 1.51 -17.00
N GLU A 68 2.89 1.22 -17.90
CA GLU A 68 1.69 2.01 -18.11
C GLU A 68 0.52 1.36 -17.39
N ILE A 69 -0.18 2.11 -16.55
CA ILE A 69 -1.35 1.66 -15.81
C ILE A 69 -2.59 2.45 -16.22
N SER A 70 -3.73 1.78 -16.27
CA SER A 70 -5.02 2.43 -16.48
C SER A 70 -5.59 2.87 -15.13
N THR A 71 -5.83 4.16 -14.96
CA THR A 71 -6.52 4.70 -13.79
C THR A 71 -7.95 5.08 -14.15
N GLY A 72 -8.76 5.46 -13.16
CA GLY A 72 -10.10 5.98 -13.42
C GLY A 72 -10.14 7.28 -14.25
N ASN A 73 -8.99 7.97 -14.41
CA ASN A 73 -8.91 9.24 -15.12
C ASN A 73 -8.22 9.14 -16.49
N CYS A 74 -7.18 8.31 -16.62
CA CYS A 74 -6.45 8.05 -17.87
C CYS A 74 -5.36 6.97 -17.69
N ILE A 75 -4.65 6.65 -18.77
CA ILE A 75 -3.39 5.89 -18.70
C ILE A 75 -2.28 6.82 -18.18
N THR A 76 -1.50 6.34 -17.22
CA THR A 76 -0.33 7.03 -16.68
C THR A 76 0.84 6.07 -16.50
N ALA A 77 2.05 6.61 -16.35
CA ALA A 77 3.22 5.83 -15.99
C ALA A 77 3.25 5.56 -14.48
N ALA A 78 3.65 4.34 -14.11
CA ALA A 78 4.02 3.94 -12.76
C ALA A 78 5.36 3.20 -12.79
N TYR A 79 6.03 3.14 -11.65
CA TYR A 79 7.33 2.48 -11.51
C TYR A 79 7.27 1.45 -10.39
N SER A 80 7.43 0.17 -10.74
CA SER A 80 7.34 -0.90 -9.76
C SER A 80 8.65 -1.06 -8.99
N HIS A 81 8.57 -1.04 -7.66
CA HIS A 81 9.68 -1.26 -6.74
C HIS A 81 9.39 -2.42 -5.77
N THR A 82 10.42 -3.19 -5.45
CA THR A 82 10.32 -4.25 -4.43
C THR A 82 10.03 -3.62 -3.07
N THR A 83 8.92 -4.03 -2.47
CA THR A 83 8.37 -3.48 -1.23
C THR A 83 7.91 -4.60 -0.32
N LYS A 84 8.10 -4.41 0.99
CA LYS A 84 7.57 -5.27 2.05
C LYS A 84 6.40 -4.56 2.72
N PHE A 85 5.35 -5.30 3.07
CA PHE A 85 4.29 -4.80 3.94
C PHE A 85 4.21 -5.57 5.23
N GLU A 86 3.92 -4.85 6.30
CA GLU A 86 3.34 -5.37 7.52
C GLU A 86 1.90 -4.88 7.58
N VAL A 87 0.95 -5.82 7.67
CA VAL A 87 -0.49 -5.55 7.73
C VAL A 87 -0.99 -5.85 9.12
N TYR A 88 -1.70 -4.90 9.73
CA TYR A 88 -2.18 -4.99 11.09
C TYR A 88 -3.70 -5.19 11.13
N HIS A 89 -4.18 -5.81 12.20
CA HIS A 89 -5.61 -5.94 12.46
C HIS A 89 -6.21 -4.56 12.74
N PRO A 90 -7.34 -4.16 12.11
CA PRO A 90 -7.87 -2.80 12.26
C PRO A 90 -8.37 -2.50 13.69
N ASP A 91 -8.97 -3.47 14.37
CA ASP A 91 -9.46 -3.27 15.74
C ASP A 91 -8.37 -3.42 16.84
N THR A 92 -7.43 -4.37 16.69
CA THR A 92 -6.45 -4.69 17.75
C THR A 92 -5.05 -4.11 17.49
N LEU A 93 -4.78 -3.65 16.26
CA LEU A 93 -3.48 -3.18 15.79
C LEU A 93 -2.33 -4.19 15.89
N ASN A 94 -2.64 -5.45 16.20
CA ASN A 94 -1.66 -6.53 16.18
C ASN A 94 -1.26 -6.86 14.75
N LEU A 95 0.02 -7.22 14.56
CA LEU A 95 0.51 -7.68 13.26
C LEU A 95 -0.25 -8.95 12.84
N ALA A 96 -0.92 -8.87 11.70
CA ALA A 96 -1.75 -9.96 11.18
C ALA A 96 -1.05 -10.72 10.05
N LEU A 97 -0.31 -10.01 9.19
CA LEU A 97 0.36 -10.58 8.03
C LEU A 97 1.61 -9.78 7.69
N THR A 98 2.66 -10.48 7.24
CA THR A 98 3.79 -9.86 6.56
C THR A 98 3.82 -10.35 5.11
N ILE A 99 3.90 -9.41 4.18
CA ILE A 99 4.08 -9.68 2.75
C ILE A 99 5.50 -9.25 2.41
N ASN A 100 6.34 -10.22 2.03
CA ASN A 100 7.75 -9.96 1.72
C ASN A 100 7.94 -9.69 0.23
N ASP A 101 8.93 -8.85 -0.08
CA ASP A 101 9.57 -8.69 -1.39
C ASP A 101 8.62 -8.71 -2.59
N THR A 102 7.54 -7.92 -2.53
CA THR A 102 6.52 -7.86 -3.56
C THR A 102 6.73 -6.61 -4.43
N PRO A 103 6.65 -6.71 -5.76
CA PRO A 103 6.69 -5.53 -6.63
C PRO A 103 5.41 -4.70 -6.42
N ILE A 104 5.58 -3.41 -6.16
CA ILE A 104 4.48 -2.47 -5.94
C ILE A 104 4.69 -1.22 -6.77
N ASP A 105 3.59 -0.68 -7.25
CA ASP A 105 3.59 0.44 -8.18
C ASP A 105 3.54 1.74 -7.42
N PHE A 106 4.46 2.63 -7.79
CA PHE A 106 4.54 3.98 -7.30
C PHE A 106 4.34 4.97 -8.45
#